data_AF-A0A1Q7HCM2-F1
#
_entry.id   AF-A0A1Q7HCM2-F1
#
_cell.length_a   1.000
_cell.length_b   1.000
_cell.length_c   1.000
_cell.angle_alpha   90.00
_cell.angle_beta   90.00
_cell.angle_gamma   90.00
#
_symmetry.space_group_name_H-M   'P 1'
#
loop_
_entity.id
_entity.type
_entity.pdbx_description
1 polymer ?
#
loop_
_entity_poly.entity_id
_entity_poly.type
_entity_poly.pdbx_seq_one_letter_code
_entity_poly.pdbx_strand_id
1 'polypeptide(L)'
;MRRRLPTRLLLALLGAVVFGRMPLRAATVASSGDASITHDESAGTWTLTAGGTSLQLALDAGRDFSIVSLTTGSGVTWTSGAAPDTFVRTGNQSLPFGSRAAGFGFQNVSVETDGDRLQLNATFELASAGLRMTRHYAIVAGSPAFEETSRTSTSPPCPPCPPWWRVSFSQRAFKFSRPDTPFSLRRLSD
;
A
#
# COMPACT_ATOMS: atom_id res chain seq x y z
N MET A 1 -26.29 -7.38 59.64
CA MET A 1 -25.22 -6.36 59.59
C MET A 1 -24.91 -6.00 58.14
N ARG A 2 -25.36 -4.85 57.64
CA ARG A 2 -25.00 -4.34 56.29
C ARG A 2 -23.59 -3.75 56.34
N ARG A 3 -22.60 -4.45 55.76
CA ARG A 3 -21.24 -3.89 55.58
C ARG A 3 -21.33 -2.78 54.54
N ARG A 4 -21.23 -1.52 54.97
CA ARG A 4 -21.11 -0.37 54.08
C ARG A 4 -19.72 -0.41 53.46
N LEU A 5 -19.63 -0.62 52.13
CA LEU A 5 -18.37 -0.42 51.42
C LEU A 5 -17.97 1.06 51.51
N PRO A 6 -16.71 1.37 51.83
CA PRO A 6 -16.26 2.75 51.97
C PRO A 6 -16.24 3.43 50.60
N THR A 7 -16.95 4.55 50.49
CA THR A 7 -17.08 5.41 49.29
C THR A 7 -15.73 5.76 48.63
N ARG A 8 -14.63 5.71 49.39
CA ARG A 8 -13.26 5.95 48.89
C ARG A 8 -12.74 4.87 47.93
N LEU A 9 -13.23 3.62 48.03
CA LEU A 9 -12.84 2.55 47.10
C LEU A 9 -13.49 2.71 45.72
N LEU A 10 -14.65 3.36 45.66
CA LEU A 10 -15.38 3.61 44.42
C LEU A 10 -14.75 4.74 43.58
N LEU A 11 -14.10 5.73 44.22
CA LEU A 11 -13.37 6.78 43.50
C LEU A 11 -12.02 6.30 42.92
N ALA A 12 -11.36 5.32 43.55
CA ALA A 12 -10.10 4.78 43.03
C ALA A 12 -10.29 3.91 41.78
N LEU A 13 -11.46 3.27 41.63
CA LEU A 13 -11.83 2.51 40.42
C LEU A 13 -12.30 3.38 39.26
N LEU A 14 -12.74 4.63 39.51
CA LEU A 14 -13.08 5.58 38.44
C LEU A 14 -11.86 6.26 37.79
N GLY A 15 -10.69 6.21 38.42
CA GLY A 15 -9.47 6.85 37.90
C GLY A 15 -8.65 5.98 36.93
N ALA A 16 -8.99 4.70 36.75
CA ALA A 16 -8.05 3.72 36.20
C ALA A 16 -8.21 3.34 34.72
N VAL A 17 -9.25 3.76 33.99
CA VAL A 17 -9.43 3.31 32.59
C VAL A 17 -10.05 4.38 31.69
N VAL A 18 -9.38 5.52 31.53
CA VAL A 18 -9.58 6.38 30.35
C VAL A 18 -8.24 6.59 29.64
N PHE A 19 -7.50 5.51 29.41
CA PHE A 19 -6.63 5.44 28.24
C PHE A 19 -7.53 5.11 27.04
N GLY A 20 -8.41 6.06 26.69
CA GLY A 20 -9.09 6.00 25.41
C GLY A 20 -8.00 5.97 24.35
N ARG A 21 -7.99 4.93 23.51
CA ARG A 21 -7.21 4.92 22.27
C ARG A 21 -7.68 6.14 21.48
N MET A 22 -6.96 7.26 21.59
CA MET A 22 -7.19 8.37 20.69
C MET A 22 -7.07 7.81 19.28
N PRO A 23 -8.02 8.10 18.38
CA PRO A 23 -7.88 7.69 17.00
C PRO A 23 -6.57 8.31 16.50
N LEU A 24 -5.59 7.46 16.20
CA LEU A 24 -4.36 7.89 15.55
C LEU A 24 -4.79 8.42 14.19
N ARG A 25 -4.81 9.75 14.01
CA ARG A 25 -5.02 10.33 12.69
C ARG A 25 -3.86 9.91 11.79
N ALA A 26 -4.16 9.81 10.49
CA ALA A 26 -3.14 9.63 9.47
C ALA A 26 -1.99 10.63 9.69
N ALA A 27 -0.79 10.10 9.96
CA ALA A 27 0.40 10.90 10.17
C ALA A 27 1.04 11.21 8.81
N THR A 28 1.48 12.45 8.60
CA THR A 28 2.29 12.77 7.42
C THR A 28 3.69 12.20 7.59
N VAL A 29 4.07 11.30 6.69
CA VAL A 29 5.37 10.62 6.69
C VAL A 29 6.38 11.42 5.87
N ALA A 30 5.94 11.99 4.75
CA ALA A 30 6.75 12.88 3.93
C ALA A 30 5.87 13.89 3.18
N SER A 31 6.44 15.04 2.86
CA SER A 31 5.80 16.06 2.02
C SER A 31 6.83 16.83 1.20
N SER A 32 6.42 17.30 0.01
CA SER A 32 7.17 18.22 -0.83
C SER A 32 6.19 19.00 -1.71
N GLY A 33 6.17 20.34 -1.60
CA GLY A 33 5.16 21.17 -2.28
C GLY A 33 3.72 20.78 -1.89
N ASP A 34 2.90 20.46 -2.88
CA ASP A 34 1.55 19.90 -2.69
C ASP A 34 1.52 18.36 -2.66
N ALA A 35 2.68 17.70 -2.82
CA ALA A 35 2.81 16.26 -2.71
C ALA A 35 2.97 15.82 -1.25
N SER A 36 2.29 14.74 -0.86
CA SER A 36 2.42 14.16 0.48
C SER A 36 2.17 12.66 0.51
N ILE A 37 2.81 11.99 1.47
CA ILE A 37 2.58 10.60 1.82
C ILE A 37 2.16 10.58 3.28
N THR A 38 0.99 10.01 3.55
CA THR A 38 0.45 9.87 4.91
C THR A 38 0.17 8.40 5.22
N HIS A 39 0.26 8.05 6.50
CA HIS A 39 0.01 6.69 7.00
C HIS A 39 -0.98 6.72 8.15
N ASP A 40 -2.10 6.02 8.00
CA ASP A 40 -3.04 5.73 9.07
C ASP A 40 -2.77 4.31 9.59
N GLU A 41 -2.05 4.22 10.71
CA GLU A 41 -1.71 2.95 11.36
C GLU A 41 -2.95 2.19 11.82
N SER A 42 -4.01 2.90 12.21
CA SER A 42 -5.24 2.27 12.73
C SER A 42 -6.07 1.64 11.63
N ALA A 43 -6.09 2.28 10.45
CA ALA A 43 -6.77 1.78 9.26
C ALA A 43 -5.89 0.83 8.44
N GLY A 44 -4.57 0.84 8.63
CA GLY A 44 -3.62 0.10 7.81
C GLY A 44 -3.55 0.64 6.37
N THR A 45 -3.69 1.96 6.22
CA THR A 45 -3.77 2.60 4.90
C THR A 45 -2.71 3.66 4.70
N TRP A 46 -2.15 3.69 3.50
CA TRP A 46 -1.23 4.70 3.04
C TRP A 46 -1.92 5.55 1.98
N THR A 47 -1.78 6.88 2.09
CA THR A 47 -2.37 7.81 1.13
C THR A 47 -1.27 8.67 0.53
N LEU A 48 -1.19 8.63 -0.80
CA LEU A 48 -0.30 9.46 -1.60
C LEU A 48 -1.15 10.54 -2.29
N THR A 49 -0.77 11.80 -2.12
CA THR A 49 -1.51 12.94 -2.68
C THR A 49 -0.55 13.82 -3.45
N ALA A 50 -0.91 14.25 -4.67
CA ALA A 50 -0.19 15.27 -5.45
C ALA A 50 -1.10 15.85 -6.54
N GLY A 51 -0.94 17.13 -6.90
CA GLY A 51 -1.74 17.77 -7.94
C GLY A 51 -3.26 17.71 -7.68
N GLY A 52 -3.67 17.76 -6.41
CA GLY A 52 -5.06 17.60 -5.96
C GLY A 52 -5.62 16.18 -6.09
N THR A 53 -4.86 15.21 -6.59
CA THR A 53 -5.29 13.81 -6.76
C THR A 53 -4.73 12.95 -5.62
N SER A 54 -5.48 11.94 -5.16
CA SER A 54 -5.15 11.09 -4.02
C SER A 54 -5.30 9.61 -4.36
N LEU A 55 -4.27 8.82 -4.11
CA LEU A 55 -4.25 7.36 -4.21
C LEU A 55 -4.16 6.77 -2.80
N GLN A 56 -5.14 5.93 -2.44
CA GLN A 56 -5.16 5.22 -1.17
C GLN A 56 -4.85 3.73 -1.37
N LEU A 57 -3.94 3.21 -0.55
CA LEU A 57 -3.50 1.82 -0.56
C LEU A 57 -3.81 1.19 0.81
N ALA A 58 -4.31 -0.04 0.81
CA ALA A 58 -4.34 -0.88 2.00
C ALA A 58 -3.04 -1.70 2.01
N LEU A 59 -2.18 -1.40 2.98
CA LEU A 59 -0.80 -1.87 3.00
C LEU A 59 -0.31 -1.94 4.45
N ASP A 60 -0.52 -3.11 5.05
CA ASP A 60 -0.08 -3.46 6.40
C ASP A 60 0.10 -4.98 6.53
N ALA A 61 0.69 -5.44 7.63
CA ALA A 61 1.00 -6.85 7.85
C ALA A 61 -0.25 -7.74 8.08
N GLY A 62 -1.40 -7.14 8.39
CA GLY A 62 -2.64 -7.81 8.78
C GLY A 62 -3.57 -8.16 7.62
N ARG A 63 -3.30 -7.72 6.39
CA ARG A 63 -4.20 -7.91 5.23
C ARG A 63 -3.48 -8.10 3.91
N ASP A 64 -4.25 -8.43 2.88
CA ASP A 64 -3.77 -8.46 1.51
C ASP A 64 -3.52 -7.03 1.01
N PHE A 65 -2.50 -6.86 0.19
CA PHE A 65 -2.28 -5.61 -0.53
C PHE A 65 -3.47 -5.29 -1.43
N SER A 66 -3.94 -4.04 -1.41
CA SER A 66 -4.90 -3.57 -2.41
C SER A 66 -4.83 -2.07 -2.62
N ILE A 67 -5.17 -1.63 -3.84
CA ILE A 67 -5.50 -0.23 -4.12
C ILE A 67 -6.91 0.00 -3.61
N VAL A 68 -7.13 0.89 -2.66
CA VAL A 68 -8.45 1.14 -2.06
C VAL A 68 -9.24 2.09 -2.95
N SER A 69 -8.65 3.23 -3.26
CA SER A 69 -9.31 4.28 -4.02
C SER A 69 -8.32 5.18 -4.75
N LEU A 70 -8.82 5.81 -5.82
CA LEU A 70 -8.18 6.93 -6.48
C LEU A 70 -9.20 8.06 -6.61
N THR A 71 -8.89 9.21 -6.05
CA THR A 71 -9.73 10.41 -6.09
C THR A 71 -9.05 11.49 -6.90
N THR A 72 -9.72 12.02 -7.92
CA THR A 72 -9.22 13.14 -8.74
C THR A 72 -9.33 14.48 -8.01
N GLY A 73 -8.58 15.48 -8.49
CA GLY A 73 -8.73 16.86 -8.02
C GLY A 73 -10.12 17.48 -8.24
N SER A 74 -10.95 16.88 -9.11
CA SER A 74 -12.36 17.25 -9.29
C SER A 74 -13.32 16.51 -8.35
N GLY A 75 -12.80 15.63 -7.48
CA GLY A 75 -13.59 14.86 -6.50
C GLY A 75 -14.16 13.53 -7.02
N VAL A 76 -13.89 13.17 -8.28
CA VAL A 76 -14.31 11.86 -8.82
C VAL A 76 -13.50 10.77 -8.14
N THR A 77 -14.17 9.81 -7.53
CA THR A 77 -13.53 8.70 -6.82
C THR A 77 -13.80 7.38 -7.52
N TRP A 78 -12.74 6.66 -7.84
CA TRP A 78 -12.78 5.27 -8.28
C TRP A 78 -12.31 4.38 -7.15
N THR A 79 -13.16 3.46 -6.71
CA THR A 79 -12.78 2.40 -5.77
C THR A 79 -12.39 1.17 -6.56
N SER A 80 -11.30 0.51 -6.15
CA SER A 80 -10.99 -0.79 -6.73
C SER A 80 -11.90 -1.84 -6.09
N GLY A 81 -12.43 -2.76 -6.92
CA GLY A 81 -13.12 -3.93 -6.39
C GLY A 81 -12.12 -4.92 -5.76
N ALA A 82 -12.61 -5.97 -5.12
CA ALA A 82 -11.77 -6.99 -4.47
C ALA A 82 -10.85 -7.81 -5.42
N ALA A 83 -10.80 -7.45 -6.71
CA ALA A 83 -9.98 -8.14 -7.70
C ALA A 83 -8.52 -7.66 -7.62
N PRO A 84 -7.53 -8.58 -7.73
CA PRO A 84 -6.13 -8.22 -7.81
C PRO A 84 -5.83 -7.34 -9.02
N ASP A 85 -5.01 -6.31 -8.84
CA ASP A 85 -4.55 -5.42 -9.91
C ASP A 85 -3.41 -6.07 -10.73
N THR A 86 -2.64 -6.95 -10.09
CA THR A 86 -1.43 -7.58 -10.64
C THR A 86 -1.34 -9.05 -10.27
N PHE A 87 -0.90 -9.87 -11.24
CA PHE A 87 -0.58 -11.28 -11.02
C PHE A 87 0.89 -11.56 -11.25
N VAL A 88 1.44 -12.41 -10.38
CA VAL A 88 2.81 -12.93 -10.43
C VAL A 88 2.78 -14.36 -10.91
N ARG A 89 3.47 -14.65 -12.02
CA ARG A 89 3.60 -16.02 -12.52
C ARG A 89 4.83 -16.70 -11.95
N THR A 90 4.64 -17.88 -11.34
CA THR A 90 5.71 -18.76 -10.86
C THR A 90 5.47 -20.17 -11.40
N GLY A 91 6.28 -20.60 -12.36
CA GLY A 91 5.99 -21.81 -13.13
C GLY A 91 4.60 -21.75 -13.79
N ASN A 92 3.74 -22.72 -13.47
CA ASN A 92 2.37 -22.80 -13.97
C ASN A 92 1.33 -22.08 -13.09
N GLN A 93 1.76 -21.47 -11.98
CA GLN A 93 0.85 -20.77 -11.07
C GLN A 93 0.76 -19.29 -11.41
N SER A 94 -0.45 -18.73 -11.29
CA SER A 94 -0.73 -17.30 -11.36
C SER A 94 -1.20 -16.84 -10.00
N LEU A 95 -0.37 -16.08 -9.30
CA LEU A 95 -0.59 -15.71 -7.90
C LEU A 95 -0.97 -14.21 -7.83
N PRO A 96 -2.05 -13.84 -7.15
CA PRO A 96 -2.37 -12.44 -6.93
C PRO A 96 -1.29 -11.76 -6.08
N PHE A 97 -0.70 -10.69 -6.60
CA PHE A 97 0.38 -9.97 -5.91
C PHE A 97 -0.08 -9.47 -4.53
N GLY A 98 0.75 -9.68 -3.51
CA GLY A 98 0.49 -9.21 -2.16
C GLY A 98 -0.66 -9.91 -1.44
N SER A 99 -1.20 -11.01 -2.00
CA SER A 99 -2.18 -11.84 -1.31
C SER A 99 -1.52 -12.82 -0.35
N ARG A 100 -1.98 -12.82 0.89
CA ARG A 100 -1.49 -13.70 1.95
C ARG A 100 -1.88 -15.15 1.69
N ALA A 101 -3.08 -15.38 1.14
CA ALA A 101 -3.54 -16.71 0.74
C ALA A 101 -2.68 -17.30 -0.40
N ALA A 102 -2.08 -16.44 -1.24
CA ALA A 102 -1.14 -16.83 -2.28
C ALA A 102 0.30 -17.01 -1.77
N GLY A 103 0.56 -16.78 -0.47
CA GLY A 103 1.86 -16.96 0.17
C GLY A 103 2.73 -15.70 0.22
N PHE A 104 2.22 -14.52 -0.16
CA PHE A 104 2.96 -13.27 0.02
C PHE A 104 2.94 -12.84 1.49
N GLY A 105 4.13 -12.65 2.06
CA GLY A 105 4.35 -12.02 3.35
C GLY A 105 4.77 -10.57 3.17
N PHE A 106 4.00 -9.64 3.74
CA PHE A 106 4.41 -8.23 3.86
C PHE A 106 5.68 -8.13 4.73
N GLN A 107 6.66 -7.35 4.28
CA GLN A 107 7.92 -7.14 4.99
C GLN A 107 8.02 -5.74 5.57
N ASN A 108 7.90 -4.72 4.72
CA ASN A 108 8.09 -3.33 5.13
C ASN A 108 7.49 -2.35 4.11
N VAL A 109 7.24 -1.12 4.57
CA VAL A 109 7.11 0.08 3.74
C VAL A 109 8.26 1.03 4.05
N SER A 110 8.93 1.56 3.04
CA SER A 110 9.83 2.72 3.20
C SER A 110 9.37 3.88 2.33
N VAL A 111 9.76 5.09 2.72
CA VAL A 111 9.51 6.30 1.96
C VAL A 111 10.85 6.96 1.64
N GLU A 112 11.02 7.33 0.39
CA GLU A 112 12.19 8.05 -0.13
C GLU A 112 11.76 9.42 -0.65
N THR A 113 12.61 10.42 -0.41
CA THR A 113 12.42 11.79 -0.90
C THR A 113 13.62 12.15 -1.77
N ASP A 114 13.37 12.62 -2.99
CA ASP A 114 14.38 13.06 -3.95
C ASP A 114 13.90 14.34 -4.65
N GLY A 115 14.36 15.49 -4.16
CA GLY A 115 13.85 16.80 -4.60
C GLY A 115 12.33 16.93 -4.43
N ASP A 116 11.62 17.14 -5.53
CA ASP A 116 10.15 17.28 -5.56
C ASP A 116 9.42 15.93 -5.69
N ARG A 117 10.16 14.83 -5.77
CA ARG A 117 9.63 13.47 -5.89
C ARG A 117 9.59 12.77 -4.53
N LEU A 118 8.43 12.23 -4.20
CA LEU A 118 8.25 11.30 -3.07
C LEU A 118 7.98 9.90 -3.63
N GLN A 119 8.58 8.89 -3.02
CA GLN A 119 8.38 7.49 -3.42
C GLN A 119 8.08 6.60 -2.23
N LEU A 120 6.97 5.86 -2.29
CA LEU A 120 6.64 4.80 -1.34
C LEU A 120 7.08 3.44 -1.90
N ASN A 121 7.77 2.65 -1.09
CA ASN A 121 8.34 1.36 -1.45
C ASN A 121 7.74 0.26 -0.56
N ALA A 122 6.86 -0.57 -1.11
CA ALA A 122 6.22 -1.68 -0.41
C ALA A 122 6.91 -3.00 -0.74
N THR A 123 7.48 -3.68 0.26
CA THR A 123 8.22 -4.94 0.04
C THR A 123 7.45 -6.14 0.55
N PHE A 124 7.41 -7.19 -0.28
CA PHE A 124 6.77 -8.47 -0.02
C PHE A 124 7.73 -9.62 -0.33
N GLU A 125 7.57 -10.73 0.36
CA GLU A 125 8.26 -11.98 0.07
C GLU A 125 7.28 -13.10 -0.26
N LEU A 126 7.60 -13.88 -1.28
CA LEU A 126 6.94 -15.13 -1.61
C LEU A 126 7.94 -16.26 -1.33
N ALA A 127 7.89 -16.77 -0.10
CA ALA A 127 8.88 -17.73 0.40
C ALA A 127 8.93 -19.03 -0.41
N SER A 128 7.77 -19.52 -0.88
CA SER A 128 7.66 -20.71 -1.73
C SER A 128 8.43 -20.60 -3.04
N ALA A 129 8.71 -19.38 -3.50
CA ALA A 129 9.43 -19.09 -4.72
C ALA A 129 10.80 -18.42 -4.48
N GLY A 130 11.24 -18.27 -3.21
CA GLY A 130 12.47 -17.52 -2.90
C GLY A 130 12.50 -16.12 -3.52
N LEU A 131 11.32 -15.48 -3.66
CA LEU A 131 11.15 -14.24 -4.41
C LEU A 131 10.87 -13.09 -3.45
N ARG A 132 11.64 -12.02 -3.55
CA ARG A 132 11.33 -10.73 -2.94
C ARG A 132 10.87 -9.76 -4.02
N MET A 133 9.74 -9.13 -3.78
CA MET A 133 9.15 -8.13 -4.67
C MET A 133 9.00 -6.80 -3.94
N THR A 134 9.38 -5.71 -4.61
CA THR A 134 9.16 -4.35 -4.11
C THR A 134 8.32 -3.59 -5.12
N ARG A 135 7.23 -2.99 -4.65
CA ARG A 135 6.37 -2.12 -5.44
C ARG A 135 6.64 -0.67 -5.07
N HIS A 136 6.92 0.14 -6.07
CA HIS A 136 7.29 1.54 -5.94
C HIS A 136 6.13 2.39 -6.45
N TYR A 137 5.68 3.35 -5.64
CA TYR A 137 4.72 4.38 -6.02
C TYR A 137 5.39 5.73 -5.90
N ALA A 138 5.57 6.44 -7.01
CA ALA A 138 6.14 7.79 -6.99
C ALA A 138 5.09 8.86 -7.32
N ILE A 139 5.21 9.98 -6.63
CA ILE A 139 4.45 11.22 -6.86
C ILE A 139 5.43 12.39 -6.94
N VAL A 140 5.06 13.42 -7.70
CA VAL A 140 5.87 14.63 -7.86
C VAL A 140 4.99 15.85 -7.61
N ALA A 141 5.52 16.83 -6.87
CA ALA A 141 4.81 18.09 -6.62
C ALA A 141 4.35 18.76 -7.93
N GLY A 142 3.14 19.30 -7.94
CA GLY A 142 2.51 19.94 -9.09
C GLY A 142 1.97 18.99 -10.16
N SER A 143 2.13 17.67 -10.00
CA SER A 143 1.66 16.66 -10.96
C SER A 143 0.52 15.82 -10.35
N PRO A 144 -0.62 15.65 -11.04
CA PRO A 144 -1.70 14.76 -10.58
C PRO A 144 -1.43 13.28 -10.89
N ALA A 145 -0.21 12.91 -11.31
CA ALA A 145 0.12 11.57 -11.77
C ALA A 145 0.79 10.72 -10.67
N PHE A 146 0.51 9.42 -10.72
CA PHE A 146 1.19 8.39 -9.93
C PHE A 146 1.97 7.49 -10.87
N GLU A 147 3.22 7.24 -10.54
CA GLU A 147 4.04 6.25 -11.24
C GLU A 147 4.14 4.99 -10.41
N GLU A 148 3.88 3.85 -11.03
CA GLU A 148 3.93 2.55 -10.38
C GLU A 148 4.94 1.65 -11.09
N THR A 149 5.90 1.13 -10.35
CA THR A 149 6.88 0.16 -10.87
C THR A 149 7.13 -0.96 -9.88
N SER A 150 7.53 -2.13 -10.37
CA SER A 150 7.84 -3.27 -9.52
C SER A 150 9.24 -3.79 -9.80
N ARG A 151 10.00 -4.05 -8.75
CA ARG A 151 11.29 -4.73 -8.81
C ARG A 151 11.19 -6.11 -8.19
N THR A 152 11.85 -7.08 -8.78
CA THR A 152 12.00 -8.41 -8.20
C THR A 152 13.46 -8.75 -7.97
N SER A 153 13.68 -9.58 -6.95
CA SER A 153 14.96 -10.20 -6.68
C SER A 153 14.73 -11.61 -6.14
N THR A 154 15.60 -12.54 -6.51
CA THR A 154 15.61 -13.89 -5.95
C THR A 154 16.61 -13.97 -4.80
N SER A 155 16.26 -14.70 -3.75
CA SER A 155 17.12 -14.92 -2.59
C SER A 155 17.16 -16.40 -2.21
N PRO A 156 18.36 -17.03 -2.06
CA PRO A 156 19.68 -16.52 -2.45
C PRO A 156 19.85 -16.52 -3.99
N PRO A 157 20.89 -15.87 -4.56
CA PRO A 157 21.21 -16.02 -5.98
C PRO A 157 21.42 -17.51 -6.29
N CYS A 158 20.55 -18.11 -7.09
CA CYS A 158 20.66 -19.51 -7.53
C CYS A 158 21.51 -19.61 -8.82
N PRO A 159 22.70 -20.24 -8.79
CA PRO A 159 23.32 -20.78 -10.00
C PRO A 159 22.98 -22.27 -10.18
N PRO A 160 22.63 -22.76 -11.39
CA PRO A 160 21.97 -22.11 -12.50
C PRO A 160 20.45 -22.38 -12.44
N CYS A 161 19.61 -21.33 -12.46
CA CYS A 161 18.17 -21.53 -12.62
C CYS A 161 17.87 -22.24 -13.96
N PRO A 162 17.09 -23.33 -13.99
CA PRO A 162 16.66 -23.92 -15.24
C PRO A 162 15.76 -22.94 -16.03
N PRO A 163 15.75 -23.00 -17.37
CA PRO A 163 15.20 -21.97 -18.25
C PRO A 163 13.68 -21.75 -18.14
N TRP A 164 12.96 -22.54 -17.35
CA TRP A 164 11.52 -22.43 -17.11
C TRP A 164 11.14 -21.50 -15.95
N TRP A 165 12.09 -20.96 -15.18
CA TRP A 165 11.81 -19.95 -14.15
C TRP A 165 11.73 -18.54 -14.77
N ARG A 166 10.69 -18.27 -15.55
CA ARG A 166 10.33 -16.89 -15.92
C ARG A 166 9.25 -16.39 -14.97
N VAL A 167 9.58 -15.37 -14.18
CA VAL A 167 8.55 -14.54 -13.53
C VAL A 167 8.08 -13.53 -14.57
N SER A 168 6.82 -13.65 -14.97
CA SER A 168 6.17 -12.71 -15.88
C SER A 168 5.01 -12.05 -15.15
N PHE A 169 4.83 -10.76 -15.41
CA PHE A 169 3.78 -9.96 -14.82
C PHE A 169 2.70 -9.69 -15.85
N SER A 170 1.45 -9.79 -15.41
CA SER A 170 0.34 -9.15 -16.07
C SER A 170 -0.13 -8.04 -15.14
N GLN A 171 0.13 -6.80 -15.52
CA GLN A 171 -0.43 -5.62 -14.87
C GLN A 171 -1.69 -5.19 -15.62
N ARG A 172 -2.73 -4.79 -14.89
CA ARG A 172 -3.68 -3.82 -15.45
C ARG A 172 -2.99 -2.46 -15.38
N ALA A 173 -2.38 -2.02 -16.48
CA ALA A 173 -1.75 -0.70 -16.53
C ALA A 173 -2.82 0.39 -16.39
N PHE A 174 -2.73 1.21 -15.35
CA PHE A 174 -3.55 2.40 -15.19
C PHE A 174 -2.70 3.62 -15.57
N LYS A 175 -2.97 4.21 -16.73
CA LYS A 175 -2.41 5.50 -17.12
C LYS A 175 -3.50 6.55 -17.01
N PHE A 176 -3.45 7.37 -15.96
CA PHE A 176 -4.37 8.49 -15.78
C PHE A 176 -3.81 9.68 -16.55
N SER A 177 -4.38 9.99 -17.71
CA SER A 177 -4.02 11.15 -18.50
C SER A 177 -5.23 12.04 -18.73
N ARG A 178 -5.19 13.21 -18.08
CA ARG A 178 -6.06 14.40 -18.15
C ARG A 178 -7.58 14.18 -17.91
N PRO A 179 -8.26 15.15 -17.26
CA PRO A 179 -9.67 15.02 -16.90
C PRO A 179 -10.64 14.91 -18.11
N ASP A 180 -10.20 15.28 -19.32
CA ASP A 180 -11.10 15.45 -20.48
C ASP A 180 -10.84 14.48 -21.65
N THR A 181 -10.07 13.41 -21.46
CA THR A 181 -9.85 12.39 -22.51
C THR A 181 -10.49 11.05 -22.14
N PRO A 182 -11.32 10.44 -23.00
CA PRO A 182 -11.79 9.08 -22.80
C PRO A 182 -10.59 8.11 -22.79
N PHE A 183 -10.74 7.05 -22.00
CA PHE A 183 -9.82 5.93 -21.81
C PHE A 183 -8.94 5.64 -23.05
N SER A 184 -7.63 5.55 -22.87
CA SER A 184 -6.74 5.01 -23.89
C SER A 184 -5.82 3.95 -23.28
N LEU A 185 -6.16 2.69 -23.57
CA LEU A 185 -5.33 1.52 -23.30
C LEU A 185 -4.17 1.51 -24.31
N ARG A 186 -2.96 1.91 -23.89
CA ARG A 186 -1.73 1.53 -24.60
C ARG A 186 -1.05 0.41 -23.84
N ARG A 187 -1.03 -0.77 -24.45
CA ARG A 187 -0.07 -1.83 -24.15
C ARG A 187 1.31 -1.33 -24.59
N LEU A 188 2.19 -1.02 -23.64
CA LEU A 188 3.62 -1.01 -23.95
C LEU A 188 4.02 -2.48 -24.05
N SER A 189 4.19 -2.93 -25.29
CA SER A 189 4.85 -4.20 -25.60
C SER A 189 6.31 -3.84 -25.85
N ASP A 190 7.21 -4.58 -25.20
CA ASP A 190 8.67 -4.71 -25.39
C ASP A 190 9.41 -3.62 -26.19
#